data_AF-A0A932UI88-F1
#
_entry.id   AF-A0A932UI88-F1
#
_cell.length_a   1.000
_cell.length_b   1.000
_cell.length_c   1.000
_cell.angle_alpha   90.00
_cell.angle_beta   90.00
_cell.angle_gamma   90.00
#
_symmetry.space_group_name_H-M   'P 1'
#
loop_
_entity.id
_entity.type
_entity.pdbx_description
1 polymer ?
#
loop_
_entity_poly.entity_id
_entity_poly.type
_entity_poly.pdbx_seq_one_letter_code
_entity_poly.pdbx_strand_id
1 'polypeptide(L)' 'MSMINYASREINCKLVYYGPGLGGKTTNLEHVYQKVAPDTRGKMVSLATETERTLFFDFLPVDLG' A
#
# COMPACT_ATOMS: atom_id res chain seq x y z
N MET A 1 -10.90 -2.69 -7.71
CA MET A 1 -11.43 -1.88 -8.81
C MET A 1 -10.49 -0.70 -8.99
N SER A 2 -10.01 -0.46 -10.21
CA SER A 2 -9.14 0.67 -10.52
C SER A 2 -9.95 1.95 -10.64
N MET A 3 -9.35 3.08 -10.27
CA MET A 3 -9.94 4.41 -10.40
C MET A 3 -9.16 5.16 -11.48
N ILE A 4 -9.86 5.61 -12.53
CA ILE A 4 -9.26 6.35 -13.64
C ILE A 4 -9.41 7.84 -13.35
N ASN A 5 -8.28 8.55 -13.20
CA ASN A 5 -8.26 10.00 -13.10
C ASN A 5 -7.93 10.59 -14.47
N TYR A 6 -8.96 11.08 -15.18
CA TYR A 6 -8.81 11.65 -16.51
C TYR A 6 -8.06 12.99 -16.53
N ALA A 7 -8.13 13.77 -15.44
CA ALA A 7 -7.48 15.07 -15.37
C ALA A 7 -5.94 14.93 -15.27
N SER A 8 -5.46 13.97 -14.47
CA SER A 8 -4.03 13.64 -14.39
C SER A 8 -3.58 12.59 -15.42
N ARG A 9 -4.50 11.96 -16.14
CA ARG A 9 -4.25 10.82 -17.05
C ARG A 9 -3.66 9.60 -16.35
N GLU A 10 -4.03 9.37 -15.09
CA GLU A 10 -3.51 8.28 -14.27
C GLU A 10 -4.56 7.20 -14.03
N ILE A 11 -4.10 5.97 -13.85
CA ILE A 11 -4.92 4.84 -13.41
C ILE A 11 -4.44 4.40 -12.04
N ASN A 12 -5.28 4.62 -11.03
CA ASN A 12 -4.99 4.23 -9.65
C ASN A 12 -5.47 2.79 -9.42
N CYS A 13 -4.53 1.90 -9.10
CA CYS A 13 -4.80 0.50 -8.81
C CYS A 13 -4.63 0.22 -7.31
N LYS A 14 -5.63 -0.41 -6.70
CA LYS A 14 -5.55 -0.86 -5.31
C LYS A 14 -5.24 -2.34 -5.25
N LEU A 15 -4.06 -2.68 -4.71
CA LEU A 15 -3.66 -4.04 -4.38
C LEU A 15 -3.89 -4.30 -2.90
N VAL A 16 -4.49 -5.44 -2.57
CA VAL A 16 -4.79 -5.81 -1.19
C VAL A 16 -4.10 -7.13 -0.88
N TYR A 17 -3.14 -7.09 0.05
CA TYR A 17 -2.55 -8.30 0.63
C TYR A 17 -3.53 -8.90 1.62
N TYR A 18 -4.13 -10.03 1.26
CA TYR A 18 -5.07 -10.74 2.12
C TYR A 18 -4.47 -12.06 2.59
N GLY A 19 -4.80 -12.47 3.82
CA GLY A 19 -4.30 -13.72 4.39
C GLY A 19 -4.29 -13.73 5.92
N PRO A 20 -3.99 -14.89 6.55
CA PRO A 20 -3.98 -15.05 7.99
C PRO A 20 -2.93 -14.16 8.67
N GLY A 21 -3.08 -13.95 9.98
CA GLY A 21 -2.06 -13.29 10.81
C GLY A 21 -0.70 -13.96 10.64
N LEU A 22 0.38 -13.18 10.71
CA LEU A 22 1.77 -13.63 10.49
C LEU A 22 2.06 -14.23 9.09
N GLY A 23 1.14 -14.13 8.13
CA GLY A 23 1.34 -14.61 6.75
C GLY A 23 2.27 -13.76 5.86
N GLY A 24 3.14 -12.93 6.44
CA GLY A 24 4.14 -12.16 5.69
C GLY A 24 3.63 -10.93 4.90
N LYS A 25 2.38 -10.51 5.09
CA LYS A 25 1.77 -9.38 4.37
C LYS A 25 2.57 -8.07 4.53
N THR A 26 2.83 -7.69 5.78
CA THR A 26 3.60 -6.49 6.13
C THR A 26 5.03 -6.59 5.63
N THR A 27 5.70 -7.73 5.82
CA THR A 27 7.06 -7.97 5.31
C THR A 27 7.15 -7.81 3.79
N ASN A 28 6.12 -8.24 3.04
CA ASN A 28 6.10 -8.04 1.60
C ASN A 28 5.98 -6.56 1.23
N LEU A 29 5.11 -5.80 1.89
CA LEU A 29 4.98 -4.35 1.67
C LEU A 29 6.25 -3.59 2.03
N GLU A 30 6.93 -3.95 3.11
CA GLU A 30 8.23 -3.39 3.50
C GLU A 30 9.31 -3.68 2.45
N HIS A 31 9.38 -4.92 1.96
CA HIS A 31 10.35 -5.31 0.92
C HIS A 31 10.11 -4.58 -0.40
N VAL A 32 8.85 -4.45 -0.82
CA VAL A 32 8.48 -3.65 -2.00
C VAL A 32 8.84 -2.19 -1.77
N TYR A 33 8.47 -1.61 -0.63
CA TYR A 33 8.79 -0.24 -0.28
C TYR A 33 10.28 0.04 -0.45
N GLN A 34 11.14 -0.77 0.18
CA GLN A 34 12.59 -0.61 0.13
C GLN A 34 13.17 -0.65 -1.30
N LYS A 35 12.57 -1.43 -2.20
CA LYS A 35 13.05 -1.60 -3.59
C LYS A 35 12.53 -0.56 -4.57
N VAL A 36 11.43 0.11 -4.28
CA VAL A 36 10.90 1.21 -5.12
C VAL A 36 11.76 2.46 -4.92
N ALA A 37 11.96 3.22 -6.00
CA ALA A 37 12.71 4.47 -5.96
C ALA A 37 12.10 5.45 -4.93
N PRO A 38 12.90 6.11 -4.07
CA PRO A 38 12.38 7.04 -3.06
C PRO A 38 11.55 8.18 -3.64
N ASP A 39 11.87 8.63 -4.85
CA ASP A 39 11.20 9.74 -5.53
C ASP A 39 9.81 9.38 -6.06
N THR A 40 9.56 8.08 -6.24
CA THR A 40 8.31 7.56 -6.81
C THR A 40 7.47 6.79 -5.80
N ARG A 41 7.84 6.83 -4.50
CA ARG A 41 7.04 6.23 -3.42
C ARG A 41 6.67 7.29 -2.40
N GLY A 42 5.41 7.33 -1.99
CA GLY A 42 5.02 8.11 -0.82
C GLY A 42 5.36 7.38 0.48
N LYS A 43 5.04 8.02 1.60
CA LYS A 43 5.32 7.44 2.93
C LYS A 43 4.49 6.19 3.15
N MET A 44 5.11 5.15 3.72
CA MET A 44 4.38 4.03 4.26
C MET A 44 3.52 4.52 5.45
N VAL A 45 2.21 4.29 5.38
CA VAL A 45 1.27 4.67 6.44
C VAL A 45 0.70 3.40 7.04
N SER A 46 0.81 3.25 8.36
CA SER A 46 0.19 2.18 9.12
C SER A 46 -0.89 2.76 10.02
N LEU A 47 -2.15 2.38 9.79
CA LEU A 47 -3.27 2.79 10.64
C LEU A 47 -3.52 1.69 11.67
N ALA A 48 -3.48 2.00 12.97
CA ALA A 48 -3.88 1.10 14.04
C ALA A 48 -5.25 1.53 14.58
N THR A 49 -6.29 0.73 14.38
CA THR A 49 -7.63 1.00 14.94
C THR A 49 -7.71 0.49 16.37
N GLU A 50 -8.04 1.38 17.33
CA GLU A 50 -8.12 1.05 18.77
C GLU A 50 -9.23 0.02 19.10
N THR A 51 -10.32 0.01 18.33
CA THR A 51 -11.55 -0.68 18.74
C THR A 51 -11.67 -2.11 18.25
N GLU A 52 -10.93 -2.51 17.22
CA GLU A 52 -11.01 -3.86 16.65
C GLU A 52 -9.63 -4.34 16.22
N ARG A 53 -9.11 -5.33 16.94
CA ARG A 53 -8.01 -6.25 16.60
C ARG A 53 -7.22 -5.86 15.35
N THR A 54 -6.16 -5.06 15.55
CA THR A 54 -4.97 -4.96 14.67
C THR A 54 -5.25 -5.14 13.18
N LEU A 55 -6.14 -4.32 12.63
CA LEU A 55 -6.16 -4.05 11.21
C LEU A 55 -5.04 -3.04 10.93
N PHE A 56 -3.81 -3.53 10.86
CA PHE A 56 -2.71 -2.76 10.28
C PHE A 56 -2.99 -2.62 8.79
N PHE A 57 -3.37 -1.42 8.38
CA PHE A 57 -3.39 -1.08 6.97
C PHE A 57 -2.06 -0.44 6.63
N ASP A 58 -1.18 -1.21 5.99
CA ASP A 58 0.04 -0.69 5.40
C ASP A 58 -0.28 -0.18 3.99
N PHE A 59 -0.26 1.14 3.81
CA PHE A 59 -0.43 1.78 2.51
C PHE A 59 0.93 2.12 1.92
N LEU A 60 1.13 1.70 0.68
CA LEU A 60 2.29 2.08 -0.12
C LEU A 60 1.82 2.74 -1.42
N PRO A 61 1.71 4.08 -1.47
CA PRO A 61 1.50 4.78 -2.73
C PRO A 61 2.78 4.71 -3.57
N VAL A 62 2.67 4.09 -4.74
CA VAL A 62 3.74 4.02 -5.74
C VAL A 62 3.28 4.72 -6.99
N ASP A 63 4.09 5.65 -7.43
CA ASP A 63 4.07 6.21 -8.76
C ASP A 63 5.03 5.39 -9.64
N LEU A 64 4.57 5.03 -10.84
CA LEU A 64 5.35 4.24 -11.80
C LEU A 64 5.75 5.04 -13.03
N GLY A 65 5.50 6.36 -13.05
CA GLY A 65 5.93 7.27 -14.12
C GLY A 65 4.90 8.34 -14.46
#